data_AF-A0A2K0SZ64-F1
#
_entry.id   AF-A0A2K0SZ64-F1
#
_cell.length_a   1.000
_cell.length_b   1.000
_cell.length_c   1.000
_cell.angle_alpha   90.00
_cell.angle_beta   90.00
_cell.angle_gamma   90.00
#
_symmetry.space_group_name_H-M   'P 1'
#
loop_
_entity.id
_entity.type
_entity.pdbx_description
1 polymer ?
#
loop_
_entity_poly.entity_id
_entity_poly.type
_entity_poly.pdbx_seq_one_letter_code
_entity_poly.pdbx_strand_id
1 'polypeptide(L)'
;MLDTYRESGIQMVGLDAVKEQVKTYERRGFVEAAKIKIMTCTPEQNSATRYGAIEMTKDYKAIDIKEADMGAIADLDLMHTGLDRKVLWAKALFSRPDAFGFAIVSTTTGELSGFILVRRCEHGHRFGPLFADSNAHASSLLQLAMSHPSISASSGSLIAEVFGPNENSVDVFSRLGWQWTKMDYHRMWLNGRVPVEQQQGGRGQKGMFAIFDASEG
;
A
#
# COMPACT_ATOMS: atom_id res chain seq x y z
N MET A 1 19.93 -4.42 -20.74
CA MET A 1 19.04 -3.78 -19.74
C MET A 1 19.58 -3.95 -18.33
N LEU A 2 19.83 -5.17 -17.82
CA LEU A 2 20.45 -5.34 -16.50
C LEU A 2 21.89 -4.79 -16.42
N ASP A 3 22.67 -4.91 -17.49
CA ASP A 3 24.01 -4.31 -17.56
C ASP A 3 23.95 -2.78 -17.44
N THR A 4 22.99 -2.17 -18.14
CA THR A 4 22.71 -0.73 -18.08
C THR A 4 22.34 -0.26 -16.66
N TYR A 5 21.60 -1.06 -15.90
CA TYR A 5 21.29 -0.72 -14.50
C TYR A 5 22.54 -0.70 -13.63
N ARG A 6 23.44 -1.68 -13.82
CA ARG A 6 24.71 -1.73 -13.10
C ARG A 6 25.61 -0.55 -13.47
N GLU A 7 25.70 -0.21 -14.76
CA GLU A 7 26.46 0.94 -15.26
C GLU A 7 25.94 2.27 -14.69
N SER A 8 24.61 2.38 -14.51
CA SER A 8 23.96 3.52 -13.87
C SER A 8 24.00 3.51 -12.34
N GLY A 9 24.72 2.57 -11.72
CA GLY A 9 24.87 2.48 -10.27
C GLY A 9 23.63 1.99 -9.52
N ILE A 10 22.64 1.40 -10.21
CA ILE A 10 21.44 0.85 -9.59
C ILE A 10 21.81 -0.42 -8.81
N GLN A 11 21.63 -0.38 -7.49
CA GLN A 11 22.06 -1.45 -6.59
C GLN A 11 20.96 -2.47 -6.29
N MET A 12 19.70 -2.05 -6.41
CA MET A 12 18.51 -2.84 -6.08
C MET A 12 17.53 -2.79 -7.25
N VAL A 13 17.02 -3.96 -7.64
CA VAL A 13 16.03 -4.11 -8.71
C VAL A 13 14.98 -5.10 -8.21
N GLY A 14 13.78 -4.60 -8.00
CA GLY A 14 12.60 -5.38 -7.59
C GLY A 14 11.58 -5.48 -8.72
N LEU A 15 10.73 -6.50 -8.63
CA LEU A 15 9.52 -6.64 -9.45
C LEU A 15 8.47 -7.44 -8.71
N ASP A 16 7.21 -7.28 -9.11
CA ASP A 16 6.09 -8.11 -8.65
C ASP A 16 5.60 -8.96 -9.84
N ALA A 17 5.95 -10.25 -9.85
CA ALA A 17 5.65 -11.15 -10.96
C ALA A 17 4.28 -11.80 -10.81
N VAL A 18 3.54 -11.95 -11.91
CA VAL A 18 2.48 -12.96 -11.98
C VAL A 18 3.10 -14.37 -11.94
N LYS A 19 2.34 -15.34 -11.43
CA LYS A 19 2.79 -16.73 -11.23
C LYS A 19 3.42 -17.34 -12.50
N GLU A 20 2.84 -17.05 -13.65
CA GLU A 20 3.26 -17.56 -14.97
C GLU A 20 4.65 -17.04 -15.36
N GLN A 21 5.08 -15.89 -14.84
CA GLN A 21 6.35 -15.25 -15.18
C GLN A 21 7.46 -15.51 -14.16
N VAL A 22 7.16 -16.11 -13.00
CA VAL A 22 8.16 -16.38 -11.94
C VAL A 22 9.37 -17.14 -12.50
N LYS A 23 9.13 -18.24 -13.24
CA LYS A 23 10.22 -19.03 -13.85
C LYS A 23 11.03 -18.25 -14.88
N THR A 24 10.42 -17.27 -15.55
CA THR A 24 11.13 -16.39 -16.49
C THR A 24 12.09 -15.46 -15.75
N TYR A 25 11.68 -14.91 -14.61
CA TYR A 25 12.52 -14.01 -13.82
C TYR A 25 13.58 -14.75 -13.00
N GLU A 26 13.29 -15.94 -12.49
CA GLU A 26 14.29 -16.81 -11.83
C GLU A 26 15.50 -17.06 -12.75
N ARG A 27 15.27 -17.38 -14.04
CA ARG A 27 16.34 -17.56 -15.04
C ARG A 27 17.20 -16.31 -15.25
N ARG A 28 16.72 -15.14 -14.84
CA ARG A 28 17.42 -13.85 -14.90
C ARG A 28 18.04 -13.42 -13.56
N GLY A 29 18.03 -14.32 -12.57
CA GLY A 29 18.63 -14.10 -11.26
C GLY A 29 17.71 -13.44 -10.23
N PHE A 30 16.41 -13.30 -10.51
CA PHE A 30 15.46 -12.82 -9.50
C PHE A 30 15.11 -13.94 -8.53
N VAL A 31 14.99 -13.59 -7.25
CA VAL A 31 14.63 -14.49 -6.16
C VAL A 31 13.33 -14.00 -5.54
N GLU A 32 12.34 -14.88 -5.42
CA GLU A 32 11.09 -14.58 -4.70
C GLU A 32 11.37 -14.32 -3.22
N ALA A 33 10.83 -13.21 -2.71
CA ALA A 33 11.00 -12.76 -1.34
C ALA A 33 9.67 -12.64 -0.58
N ALA A 34 8.56 -12.37 -1.28
CA ALA A 34 7.25 -12.20 -0.64
C ALA A 34 6.09 -12.48 -1.60
N LYS A 35 4.89 -12.67 -1.02
CA LYS A 35 3.61 -12.66 -1.74
C LYS A 35 2.91 -11.34 -1.51
N ILE A 36 2.39 -10.76 -2.58
CA ILE A 36 1.50 -9.61 -2.54
C ILE A 36 0.10 -10.11 -2.87
N LYS A 37 -0.79 -10.05 -1.89
CA LYS A 37 -2.12 -10.67 -1.98
C LYS A 37 -3.09 -9.71 -2.65
N ILE A 38 -3.72 -10.16 -3.73
CA ILE A 38 -4.71 -9.33 -4.41
C ILE A 38 -6.05 -9.50 -3.68
N MET A 39 -6.48 -8.46 -2.97
CA MET A 39 -7.75 -8.43 -2.26
C MET A 39 -8.75 -7.51 -2.96
N THR A 40 -10.01 -7.91 -2.96
CA THR A 40 -11.10 -7.15 -3.60
C THR A 40 -12.30 -6.99 -2.68
N CYS A 41 -13.04 -5.90 -2.84
CA CYS A 41 -14.35 -5.70 -2.23
C CYS A 41 -15.32 -5.17 -3.29
N THR A 42 -16.43 -5.86 -3.53
CA THR A 42 -17.46 -5.41 -4.48
C THR A 42 -18.33 -4.32 -3.87
N PRO A 43 -19.04 -3.50 -4.67
CA PRO A 43 -19.99 -2.51 -4.14
C PRO A 43 -21.05 -3.12 -3.21
N GLU A 44 -21.53 -4.33 -3.51
CA GLU A 44 -22.51 -5.03 -2.68
C GLU A 44 -21.92 -5.45 -1.34
N GLN A 45 -20.68 -5.97 -1.35
CA GLN A 45 -19.95 -6.31 -0.13
C GLN A 45 -19.69 -5.06 0.71
N ASN A 46 -19.22 -3.98 0.09
CA ASN A 46 -18.96 -2.70 0.74
C ASN A 46 -20.24 -2.16 1.40
N SER A 47 -21.35 -2.18 0.68
CA SER A 47 -22.66 -1.69 1.17
C SER A 47 -23.26 -2.56 2.28
N ALA A 48 -23.02 -3.88 2.22
CA ALA A 48 -23.48 -4.82 3.24
C ALA A 48 -22.60 -4.78 4.50
N THR A 49 -21.35 -4.31 4.39
CA THR A 49 -20.42 -4.25 5.50
C THR A 49 -20.84 -3.12 6.44
N ARG A 50 -21.31 -3.51 7.63
CA ARG A 50 -21.54 -2.57 8.73
C ARG A 50 -20.29 -2.52 9.60
N TYR A 51 -19.39 -1.61 9.27
CA TYR A 51 -18.31 -1.27 10.19
C TYR A 51 -18.86 -0.33 11.29
N GLY A 52 -18.32 -0.47 12.50
CA GLY A 52 -18.66 0.40 13.64
C GLY A 52 -18.27 1.86 13.40
N ALA A 53 -18.47 2.73 14.39
CA ALA A 53 -17.90 4.08 14.30
C ALA A 53 -16.38 4.00 14.11
N ILE A 54 -15.81 4.91 13.32
CA ILE A 54 -14.35 5.02 13.20
C ILE A 54 -13.85 5.44 14.59
N GLU A 55 -13.20 4.51 15.28
CA GLU A 55 -12.60 4.79 16.58
C GLU A 55 -11.21 5.40 16.36
N MET A 56 -11.06 6.67 16.72
CA MET A 56 -9.78 7.35 16.84
C MET A 56 -9.58 7.69 18.31
N THR A 57 -8.42 7.35 18.87
CA THR A 57 -8.12 7.82 20.22
C THR A 57 -7.91 9.34 20.18
N LYS A 58 -8.19 10.02 21.30
CA LYS A 58 -8.11 11.49 21.44
C LYS A 58 -6.72 12.09 21.11
N ASP A 59 -5.69 11.26 21.10
CA ASP A 59 -4.30 11.65 20.85
C ASP A 59 -3.95 11.67 19.35
N TYR A 60 -4.91 11.32 18.49
CA TYR A 60 -4.75 11.32 17.04
C TYR A 60 -5.95 11.94 16.34
N LYS A 61 -5.72 12.41 15.12
CA LYS A 61 -6.76 12.86 14.20
C LYS A 61 -6.48 12.37 12.80
N ALA A 62 -7.54 12.10 12.04
CA ALA A 62 -7.44 11.90 10.61
C ALA A 62 -7.59 13.24 9.89
N ILE A 63 -6.80 13.44 8.84
CA ILE A 63 -6.83 14.59 7.94
C ILE A 63 -6.85 14.11 6.48
N ASP A 64 -7.26 14.97 5.56
CA ASP A 64 -7.06 14.70 4.14
C ASP A 64 -5.55 14.55 3.88
N ILE A 65 -5.16 13.54 3.09
CA ILE A 65 -3.74 13.29 2.79
C ILE A 65 -3.05 14.50 2.13
N LYS A 66 -3.80 15.37 1.44
CA LYS A 66 -3.29 16.59 0.81
C LYS A 66 -2.98 17.71 1.82
N GLU A 67 -3.50 17.61 3.04
CA GLU A 67 -3.18 18.53 4.14
C GLU A 67 -1.93 18.09 4.93
N ALA A 68 -1.49 16.84 4.76
CA ALA A 68 -0.31 16.32 5.43
C ALA A 68 0.99 16.83 4.79
N ASP A 69 2.06 16.90 5.59
CA ASP A 69 3.38 17.25 5.07
C ASP A 69 3.88 16.18 4.10
N MET A 70 4.08 16.60 2.85
CA MET A 70 4.49 15.72 1.76
C MET A 70 5.87 15.10 1.98
N GLY A 71 6.78 15.84 2.63
CA GLY A 71 8.10 15.32 3.02
C GLY A 71 7.95 14.15 3.99
N ALA A 72 7.13 14.32 5.02
CA ALA A 72 6.83 13.29 6.00
C ALA A 72 6.17 12.05 5.39
N ILE A 73 5.28 12.20 4.40
CA ILE A 73 4.69 11.06 3.68
C ILE A 73 5.77 10.28 2.92
N ALA A 74 6.63 10.99 2.17
CA ALA A 74 7.68 10.35 1.40
C ALA A 74 8.77 9.71 2.29
N ASP A 75 9.07 10.33 3.43
CA ASP A 75 10.00 9.75 4.42
C ASP A 75 9.37 8.52 5.10
N LEU A 76 8.08 8.55 5.44
CA LEU A 76 7.37 7.39 5.97
C LEU A 76 7.34 6.24 4.96
N ASP A 77 7.15 6.55 3.69
CA ASP A 77 7.22 5.60 2.59
C ASP A 77 8.61 4.96 2.47
N LEU A 78 9.65 5.78 2.44
CA LEU A 78 11.03 5.32 2.42
C LEU A 78 11.33 4.41 3.63
N MET A 79 10.86 4.77 4.82
CA MET A 79 11.07 3.97 6.04
C MET A 79 10.39 2.59 6.01
N HIS A 80 9.33 2.39 5.21
CA HIS A 80 8.66 1.09 5.08
C HIS A 80 9.16 0.27 3.89
N THR A 81 9.57 0.93 2.82
CA THR A 81 9.89 0.27 1.55
C THR A 81 11.39 0.17 1.26
N GLY A 82 12.20 1.09 1.80
CA GLY A 82 13.59 1.28 1.41
C GLY A 82 13.78 1.90 0.03
N LEU A 83 12.70 2.43 -0.57
CA LEU A 83 12.70 3.01 -1.92
C LEU A 83 12.42 4.51 -1.83
N ASP A 84 13.35 5.33 -2.35
CA ASP A 84 13.14 6.77 -2.42
C ASP A 84 12.16 7.10 -3.57
N ARG A 85 10.92 7.43 -3.17
CA ARG A 85 9.84 7.82 -4.07
C ARG A 85 9.41 9.27 -3.89
N LYS A 86 10.28 10.14 -3.36
CA LYS A 86 9.95 11.57 -3.10
C LYS A 86 9.35 12.28 -4.31
N VAL A 87 9.89 12.03 -5.51
CA VAL A 87 9.38 12.65 -6.74
C VAL A 87 7.97 12.18 -7.10
N LEU A 88 7.64 10.91 -6.84
CA LEU A 88 6.31 10.35 -7.09
C LEU A 88 5.26 11.06 -6.23
N TRP A 89 5.54 11.22 -4.94
CA TRP A 89 4.71 11.99 -4.01
C TRP A 89 4.60 13.46 -4.41
N ALA A 90 5.72 14.08 -4.79
CA ALA A 90 5.76 15.52 -5.04
C ALA A 90 5.17 15.99 -6.37
N LYS A 91 5.26 15.17 -7.42
CA LYS A 91 4.94 15.62 -8.79
C LYS A 91 3.85 14.83 -9.50
N ALA A 92 3.53 13.63 -9.02
CA ALA A 92 2.64 12.73 -9.76
C ALA A 92 1.32 12.47 -9.03
N LEU A 93 1.36 12.15 -7.73
CA LEU A 93 0.20 11.56 -7.06
C LEU A 93 -0.82 12.58 -6.57
N PHE A 94 -0.40 13.64 -5.87
CA PHE A 94 -1.34 14.59 -5.29
C PHE A 94 -1.91 15.59 -6.30
N SER A 95 -1.29 15.73 -7.46
CA SER A 95 -1.81 16.50 -8.59
C SER A 95 -2.94 15.78 -9.34
N ARG A 96 -3.18 14.49 -9.05
CA ARG A 96 -4.22 13.73 -9.72
C ARG A 96 -5.61 14.07 -9.17
N PRO A 97 -6.57 14.44 -10.04
CA PRO A 97 -7.93 14.73 -9.60
C PRO A 97 -8.70 13.44 -9.21
N ASP A 98 -8.24 12.29 -9.68
CA ASP A 98 -8.82 10.97 -9.40
C ASP A 98 -8.18 10.27 -8.20
N ALA A 99 -7.31 10.97 -7.45
CA ALA A 99 -6.66 10.47 -6.25
C ALA A 99 -7.11 11.25 -5.00
N PHE A 100 -7.40 10.49 -3.94
CA PHE A 100 -7.77 10.99 -2.62
C PHE A 100 -7.17 10.07 -1.54
N GLY A 101 -7.19 10.49 -0.29
CA GLY A 101 -6.65 9.67 0.78
C GLY A 101 -6.75 10.35 2.12
N PHE A 102 -6.27 9.66 3.15
CA PHE A 102 -6.28 10.14 4.52
C PHE A 102 -4.94 9.88 5.17
N ALA A 103 -4.55 10.75 6.10
CA ALA A 103 -3.42 10.54 6.99
C ALA A 103 -3.87 10.62 8.45
N ILE A 104 -3.25 9.84 9.32
CA ILE A 104 -3.40 9.95 10.77
C ILE A 104 -2.17 10.69 11.31
N VAL A 105 -2.42 11.74 12.08
CA VAL A 105 -1.38 12.53 12.74
C VAL A 105 -1.61 12.58 14.25
N SER A 106 -0.52 12.55 15.02
CA SER A 106 -0.58 12.79 16.47
C SER A 106 -1.05 14.22 16.73
N THR A 107 -2.02 14.40 17.62
CA THR A 107 -2.46 15.72 18.07
C THR A 107 -1.45 16.39 19.02
N THR A 108 -0.54 15.59 19.59
CA THR A 108 0.49 16.07 20.53
C THR A 108 1.79 16.43 19.82
N THR A 109 2.29 15.55 18.94
CA THR A 109 3.59 15.75 18.26
C THR A 109 3.46 16.30 16.84
N GLY A 110 2.28 16.17 16.21
CA GLY A 110 2.09 16.48 14.80
C GLY A 110 2.68 15.43 13.85
N GLU A 111 3.30 14.37 14.37
CA GLU A 111 3.95 13.33 13.57
C GLU A 111 2.92 12.42 12.89
N LEU A 112 3.31 11.89 11.74
CA LEU A 112 2.48 11.04 10.89
C LEU A 112 2.55 9.58 11.37
N SER A 113 1.39 9.03 11.75
CA SER A 113 1.25 7.65 12.25
C SER A 113 0.82 6.66 11.18
N GLY A 114 0.32 7.15 10.05
CA GLY A 114 -0.06 6.32 8.91
C GLY A 114 -0.79 7.12 7.84
N PHE A 115 -0.91 6.55 6.64
CA PHE A 115 -1.74 7.11 5.59
C PHE A 115 -2.24 6.02 4.64
N ILE A 116 -3.29 6.36 3.91
CA ILE A 116 -3.79 5.58 2.78
C ILE A 116 -3.98 6.48 1.57
N LEU A 117 -3.58 5.99 0.40
CA LEU A 117 -3.93 6.60 -0.87
C LEU A 117 -4.93 5.72 -1.62
N VAL A 118 -5.91 6.35 -2.24
CA VAL A 118 -6.86 5.72 -3.16
C VAL A 118 -6.85 6.46 -4.48
N ARG A 119 -6.94 5.69 -5.56
CA ARG A 119 -6.91 6.20 -6.92
C ARG A 119 -7.82 5.41 -7.82
N ARG A 120 -8.51 6.09 -8.74
CA ARG A 120 -9.39 5.44 -9.71
C ARG A 120 -8.56 4.54 -10.65
N CYS A 121 -9.13 3.40 -11.02
CA CYS A 121 -8.65 2.54 -12.09
C CYS A 121 -9.79 2.20 -13.05
N GLU A 122 -9.50 1.47 -14.13
CA GLU A 122 -10.46 1.15 -15.19
C GLU A 122 -11.77 0.55 -14.65
N HIS A 123 -11.68 -0.33 -13.65
CA HIS A 123 -12.81 -1.04 -13.07
C HIS A 123 -13.03 -0.76 -11.58
N GLY A 124 -12.85 0.50 -11.16
CA GLY A 124 -13.16 0.95 -9.79
C GLY A 124 -12.02 1.72 -9.15
N HIS A 125 -11.56 1.29 -7.98
CA HIS A 125 -10.56 2.01 -7.19
C HIS A 125 -9.47 1.10 -6.63
N ARG A 126 -8.23 1.56 -6.71
CA ARG A 126 -7.07 0.94 -6.07
C ARG A 126 -6.80 1.59 -4.72
N PHE A 127 -6.76 0.77 -3.68
CA PHE A 127 -6.46 1.15 -2.31
C PHE A 127 -5.02 0.75 -2.02
N GLY A 128 -4.14 1.73 -1.98
CA GLY A 128 -2.71 1.48 -1.86
C GLY A 128 -1.87 2.70 -2.23
N PRO A 129 -0.78 2.96 -1.48
CA PRO A 129 -0.31 2.15 -0.34
C PRO A 129 -1.14 2.47 0.92
N LEU A 130 -1.12 1.53 1.86
CA LEU A 130 -1.65 1.71 3.21
C LEU A 130 -0.52 1.41 4.20
N PHE A 131 -0.04 2.46 4.85
CA PHE A 131 0.95 2.36 5.93
C PHE A 131 0.34 2.83 7.24
N ALA A 132 0.65 2.14 8.33
CA ALA A 132 0.22 2.54 9.67
C ALA A 132 1.14 1.95 10.74
N ASP A 133 1.29 2.62 11.86
CA ASP A 133 2.03 2.12 13.03
C ASP A 133 1.28 1.01 13.81
N SER A 134 -0.01 0.80 13.53
CA SER A 134 -0.85 -0.17 14.22
C SER A 134 -2.00 -0.66 13.35
N ASN A 135 -2.52 -1.86 13.67
CA ASN A 135 -3.70 -2.44 13.02
C ASN A 135 -4.94 -1.54 13.17
N ALA A 136 -5.09 -0.88 14.32
CA ALA A 136 -6.21 0.03 14.56
C ALA A 136 -6.17 1.23 13.61
N HIS A 137 -5.00 1.88 13.46
CA HIS A 137 -4.84 2.96 12.50
C HIS A 137 -5.03 2.50 11.05
N ALA A 138 -4.54 1.32 10.69
CA ALA A 138 -4.76 0.75 9.36
C ALA A 138 -6.26 0.52 9.07
N SER A 139 -6.99 -0.05 10.02
CA SER A 139 -8.45 -0.24 9.92
C SER A 139 -9.19 1.09 9.80
N SER A 140 -8.86 2.10 10.62
CA SER A 140 -9.49 3.42 10.57
C SER A 140 -9.24 4.14 9.24
N LEU A 141 -8.01 4.09 8.72
CA LEU A 141 -7.66 4.64 7.40
C LEU A 141 -8.43 3.93 6.28
N LEU A 142 -8.47 2.60 6.29
CA LEU A 142 -9.19 1.82 5.29
C LEU A 142 -10.70 2.11 5.34
N GLN A 143 -11.30 2.21 6.53
CA GLN A 143 -12.71 2.55 6.69
C GLN A 143 -13.03 3.98 6.21
N LEU A 144 -12.17 4.97 6.52
CA LEU A 144 -12.30 6.34 6.01
C LEU A 144 -12.31 6.35 4.48
N ALA A 145 -11.35 5.64 3.88
CA ALA A 145 -11.21 5.52 2.44
C ALA A 145 -12.45 4.85 1.78
N MET A 146 -12.95 3.76 2.35
CA MET A 146 -14.16 3.07 1.85
C MET A 146 -15.43 3.91 1.98
N SER A 147 -15.49 4.81 2.96
CA SER A 147 -16.62 5.70 3.21
C SER A 147 -16.60 6.98 2.38
N HIS A 148 -15.53 7.21 1.59
CA HIS A 148 -15.39 8.43 0.80
C HIS A 148 -16.48 8.53 -0.29
N PRO A 149 -17.06 9.72 -0.57
CA PRO A 149 -18.14 9.86 -1.55
C PRO A 149 -17.84 9.28 -2.94
N SER A 150 -16.59 9.41 -3.42
CA SER A 150 -16.15 8.82 -4.70
C SER A 150 -16.30 7.30 -4.77
N ILE A 151 -16.26 6.61 -3.63
CA ILE A 151 -16.50 5.17 -3.56
C ILE A 151 -17.99 4.89 -3.69
N SER A 152 -18.82 5.56 -2.90
CA SER A 152 -20.29 5.38 -2.94
C SER A 152 -20.92 5.76 -4.29
N ALA A 153 -20.29 6.67 -5.04
CA ALA A 153 -20.72 7.07 -6.37
C ALA A 153 -20.25 6.11 -7.49
N SER A 154 -19.46 5.10 -7.16
CA SER A 154 -18.88 4.16 -8.13
C SER A 154 -19.56 2.79 -8.08
N SER A 155 -19.76 2.19 -9.25
CA SER A 155 -20.18 0.79 -9.39
C SER A 155 -18.99 -0.18 -9.57
N GLY A 156 -17.75 0.33 -9.53
CA GLY A 156 -16.54 -0.47 -9.71
C GLY A 156 -16.11 -1.17 -8.41
N SER A 157 -15.30 -2.23 -8.55
CA SER A 157 -14.75 -2.95 -7.40
C SER A 157 -13.61 -2.16 -6.75
N LEU A 158 -13.43 -2.38 -5.45
CA LEU A 158 -12.27 -1.93 -4.71
C LEU A 158 -11.20 -3.02 -4.83
N ILE A 159 -9.94 -2.63 -5.07
CA ILE A 159 -8.81 -3.54 -5.25
C ILE A 159 -7.65 -3.05 -4.39
N ALA A 160 -6.99 -3.96 -3.68
CA ALA A 160 -5.82 -3.68 -2.87
C ALA A 160 -4.75 -4.76 -3.09
N GLU A 161 -3.50 -4.33 -3.14
CA GLU A 161 -2.34 -5.20 -3.24
C GLU A 161 -1.70 -5.31 -1.86
N VAL A 162 -2.18 -6.28 -1.09
CA VAL A 162 -1.93 -6.42 0.34
C VAL A 162 -0.57 -7.06 0.58
N PHE A 163 0.25 -6.43 1.44
CA PHE A 163 1.62 -6.86 1.68
C PHE A 163 1.66 -8.09 2.58
N GLY A 164 1.82 -9.27 1.97
CA GLY A 164 1.75 -10.55 2.66
C GLY A 164 2.74 -10.75 3.83
N PRO A 165 3.96 -10.16 3.81
CA PRO A 165 4.89 -10.27 4.95
C PRO A 165 4.43 -9.59 6.24
N ASN A 166 3.49 -8.64 6.18
CA ASN A 166 2.81 -8.17 7.38
C ASN A 166 1.62 -9.09 7.67
N GLU A 167 1.76 -9.90 8.72
CA GLU A 167 0.83 -10.97 9.12
C GLU A 167 -0.60 -10.47 9.40
N ASN A 168 -0.74 -9.19 9.76
CA ASN A 168 -2.02 -8.58 10.10
C ASN A 168 -2.77 -8.05 8.87
N SER A 169 -2.11 -7.94 7.73
CA SER A 169 -2.65 -7.20 6.59
C SER A 169 -3.94 -7.81 6.05
N VAL A 170 -3.95 -9.13 5.84
CA VAL A 170 -5.16 -9.82 5.35
C VAL A 170 -6.32 -9.67 6.33
N ASP A 171 -6.06 -9.78 7.63
CA ASP A 171 -7.09 -9.68 8.67
C ASP A 171 -7.70 -8.27 8.74
N VAL A 172 -6.87 -7.21 8.68
CA VAL A 172 -7.34 -5.81 8.63
C VAL A 172 -8.31 -5.60 7.46
N PHE A 173 -7.95 -6.08 6.27
CA PHE A 173 -8.80 -5.95 5.09
C PHE A 173 -10.06 -6.84 5.20
N SER A 174 -9.92 -8.10 5.61
CA SER A 174 -11.05 -9.04 5.68
C SER A 174 -12.12 -8.67 6.70
N ARG A 175 -11.75 -8.04 7.82
CA ARG A 175 -12.73 -7.51 8.79
C ARG A 175 -13.61 -6.40 8.22
N LEU A 176 -13.14 -5.73 7.16
CA LEU A 176 -13.88 -4.71 6.44
C LEU A 176 -14.49 -5.26 5.13
N GLY A 177 -14.73 -6.57 5.04
CA GLY A 177 -15.46 -7.17 3.92
C GLY A 177 -14.64 -7.43 2.66
N TRP A 178 -13.33 -7.23 2.70
CA TRP A 178 -12.44 -7.57 1.58
C TRP A 178 -12.13 -9.06 1.53
N GLN A 179 -12.02 -9.60 0.32
CA GLN A 179 -11.75 -11.01 0.08
C GLN A 179 -10.48 -11.18 -0.74
N TRP A 180 -9.64 -12.13 -0.33
CA TRP A 180 -8.50 -12.54 -1.14
C TRP A 180 -8.98 -13.30 -2.37
N THR A 181 -8.53 -12.85 -3.54
CA THR A 181 -8.89 -13.42 -4.85
C THR A 181 -8.25 -14.79 -5.12
N LYS A 182 -7.43 -15.29 -4.19
CA LYS A 182 -6.53 -16.45 -4.38
C LYS A 182 -5.45 -16.24 -5.44
N MET A 183 -5.30 -15.00 -5.91
CA MET A 183 -4.20 -14.58 -6.76
C MET A 183 -3.22 -13.75 -5.94
N ASP A 184 -1.94 -14.02 -6.16
CA ASP A 184 -0.83 -13.30 -5.56
C ASP A 184 0.10 -12.81 -6.67
N TYR A 185 0.64 -11.60 -6.53
CA TYR A 185 1.92 -11.29 -7.15
C TYR A 185 3.06 -11.86 -6.31
N HIS A 186 4.14 -12.19 -6.98
CA HIS A 186 5.36 -12.74 -6.41
C HIS A 186 6.39 -11.63 -6.40
N ARG A 187 6.63 -11.03 -5.23
CA ARG A 187 7.66 -10.01 -5.08
C ARG A 187 9.01 -10.65 -5.19
N MET A 188 9.80 -10.24 -6.17
CA MET A 188 11.11 -10.78 -6.46
C MET A 188 12.17 -9.68 -6.52
N TRP A 189 13.37 -10.02 -6.05
CA TRP A 189 14.51 -9.12 -6.07
C TRP A 189 15.67 -9.74 -6.82
N LEU A 190 16.35 -8.95 -7.65
CA LEU A 190 17.55 -9.39 -8.36
C LEU A 190 18.63 -9.80 -7.35
N ASN A 191 19.15 -11.01 -7.50
CA ASN A 191 20.09 -11.65 -6.58
C ASN A 191 19.59 -11.73 -5.13
N GLY A 192 18.27 -11.67 -4.89
CA GLY A 192 17.68 -11.69 -3.55
C GLY A 192 18.01 -10.46 -2.71
N ARG A 193 18.42 -9.33 -3.32
CA ARG A 193 18.73 -8.09 -2.60
C ARG A 193 17.46 -7.33 -2.21
N VAL A 194 16.80 -7.83 -1.17
CA VAL A 194 15.61 -7.20 -0.58
C VAL A 194 16.04 -5.97 0.24
N PRO A 195 15.36 -4.82 0.16
CA PRO A 195 15.59 -3.69 1.05
C PRO A 195 15.43 -4.08 2.52
N VAL A 196 16.27 -3.55 3.41
CA VAL A 196 16.31 -3.93 4.83
C VAL A 196 14.97 -3.68 5.52
N GLU A 197 14.25 -2.66 5.07
CA GLU A 197 12.92 -2.28 5.53
C GLU A 197 11.88 -3.36 5.25
N GLN A 198 12.02 -4.12 4.17
CA GLN A 198 11.10 -5.19 3.75
C GLN A 198 11.54 -6.59 4.23
N GLN A 199 12.75 -6.73 4.77
CA GLN A 199 13.26 -7.99 5.32
C GLN A 199 12.59 -8.35 6.66
N GLN A 200 12.89 -9.55 7.16
CA GLN A 200 12.37 -10.01 8.45
C GLN A 200 12.68 -9.02 9.59
N GLY A 201 11.64 -8.58 10.29
CA GLY A 201 11.77 -7.62 11.40
C GLY A 201 11.90 -6.15 10.98
N GLY A 202 12.07 -5.88 9.68
CA GLY A 202 12.06 -4.55 9.09
C GLY A 202 10.70 -3.86 9.25
N ARG A 203 10.68 -2.54 9.09
CA ARG A 203 9.48 -1.72 9.34
C ARG A 203 8.33 -2.07 8.39
N GLY A 204 8.63 -2.48 7.15
CA GLY A 204 7.64 -2.94 6.18
C GLY A 204 6.79 -4.09 6.71
N GLN A 205 7.39 -5.09 7.38
CA GLN A 205 6.62 -6.21 7.95
C GLN A 205 5.68 -5.80 9.10
N LYS A 206 5.91 -4.64 9.71
CA LYS A 206 5.14 -4.18 10.88
C LYS A 206 4.08 -3.14 10.52
N GLY A 207 4.36 -2.32 9.50
CA GLY A 207 3.53 -1.15 9.20
C GLY A 207 3.09 -0.99 7.76
N MET A 208 3.54 -1.85 6.83
CA MET A 208 3.03 -1.85 5.45
C MET A 208 1.90 -2.88 5.31
N PHE A 209 0.67 -2.40 5.12
CA PHE A 209 -0.53 -3.25 4.99
C PHE A 209 -0.90 -3.47 3.52
N ALA A 210 -0.74 -2.44 2.69
CA ALA A 210 -0.84 -2.56 1.24
C ALA A 210 0.28 -1.78 0.55
N ILE A 211 0.78 -2.33 -0.55
CA ILE A 211 1.76 -1.66 -1.40
C ILE A 211 1.06 -0.66 -2.33
N PHE A 212 1.86 0.06 -3.11
CA PHE A 212 1.38 1.04 -4.07
C PHE A 212 0.57 0.34 -5.19
N ASP A 213 1.27 -0.39 -6.05
CA ASP A 213 0.78 -1.45 -6.94
C ASP A 213 2.02 -2.22 -7.48
N ALA A 214 1.80 -3.27 -8.26
CA ALA A 214 2.86 -4.10 -8.82
C ALA A 214 3.82 -3.39 -9.80
N SER A 215 3.44 -2.21 -10.30
CA SER A 215 4.25 -1.39 -11.20
C SER A 215 5.07 -0.32 -10.49
N GLU A 216 4.63 0.12 -9.32
CA GLU A 216 5.24 1.18 -8.52
C GLU A 216 5.80 0.66 -7.18
N GLY A 217 5.72 -0.65 -6.92
CA GLY A 217 5.94 -1.32 -5.64
C GLY A 217 7.36 -1.65 -5.21
#